data_AF-A0A967JFD7-F1
#
_entry.id   AF-A0A967JFD7-F1
#
_cell.length_a   1.000
_cell.length_b   1.000
_cell.length_c   1.000
_cell.angle_alpha   90.00
_cell.angle_beta   90.00
_cell.angle_gamma   90.00
#
_symmetry.space_group_name_H-M   'P 1'
#
loop_
_entity.id
_entity.type
_entity.pdbx_description
1 polymer ?
#
loop_
_entity_poly.entity_id
_entity_poly.type
_entity_poly.pdbx_seq_one_letter_code
_entity_poly.pdbx_strand_id
1 'polypeptide(L)' 'MNGDTLKIPAIVPRLADTPGETEWPGPALGEHNAEILGEYLGYSDADLKRLAADGVI' A
#
# COMPACT_ATOMS: atom_id res chain seq x y z
N MET A 1 2.68 10.89 2.79
CA MET A 1 3.56 11.57 1.82
C MET A 1 3.24 13.07 1.86
N ASN A 2 4.24 13.95 1.83
CA ASN A 2 4.09 15.37 2.19
C ASN A 2 3.55 16.27 1.05
N GLY A 3 2.87 15.72 0.04
CA GLY A 3 2.29 16.49 -1.07
C GLY A 3 3.28 16.97 -2.14
N ASP A 4 4.52 16.50 -2.10
CA ASP A 4 5.56 16.88 -3.07
C ASP A 4 5.27 16.27 -4.47
N THR A 5 5.60 17.03 -5.52
CA THR A 5 5.47 16.54 -6.90
C THR A 5 6.51 15.47 -7.21
N LEU A 6 6.07 14.26 -7.53
CA LEU A 6 6.93 13.15 -7.92
C LEU A 6 7.07 13.07 -9.44
N LYS A 7 8.32 12.95 -9.94
CA LYS A 7 8.57 12.61 -11.36
C LYS A 7 8.57 11.10 -11.51
N ILE A 8 7.50 10.56 -12.10
CA ILE A 8 7.35 9.12 -12.34
C ILE A 8 7.60 8.84 -13.83
N PRO A 9 8.53 7.95 -14.19
CA PRO A 9 8.73 7.53 -15.57
C PRO A 9 7.45 6.95 -16.19
N ALA A 10 7.24 7.20 -17.48
CA ALA A 10 6.10 6.63 -18.19
C ALA A 10 6.20 5.10 -18.29
N ILE A 11 5.06 4.42 -18.23
CA ILE A 11 4.96 2.97 -18.42
C ILE A 11 5.21 2.63 -19.90
N VAL A 12 6.12 1.69 -20.14
CA VAL A 12 6.50 1.23 -21.49
C VAL A 12 6.57 -0.30 -21.57
N PRO A 13 6.20 -0.91 -22.71
CA PRO A 13 5.65 -0.30 -23.92
C PRO A 13 4.21 0.22 -23.72
N ARG A 14 3.79 1.19 -24.54
CA ARG A 14 2.40 1.67 -24.54
C ARG A 14 1.53 0.70 -25.32
N LEU A 15 0.59 0.05 -24.64
CA LEU A 15 -0.43 -0.77 -25.29
C LEU A 15 -1.42 0.14 -26.03
N ALA A 16 -1.89 -0.30 -27.20
CA ALA A 16 -2.79 0.48 -28.05
C ALA A 16 -4.18 0.64 -27.42
N ASP A 17 -4.75 -0.44 -26.90
CA ASP A 17 -6.13 -0.46 -26.38
C ASP A 17 -6.21 -0.23 -24.86
N THR A 18 -5.17 -0.66 -24.12
CA THR A 18 -5.13 -0.58 -22.64
C THR A 18 -3.83 0.07 -22.16
N PRO A 19 -3.57 1.35 -22.50
CA PRO A 19 -2.36 2.02 -22.04
C PRO A 19 -2.33 2.07 -20.51
N GLY A 20 -1.22 1.62 -19.91
CA GLY A 20 -1.03 1.73 -18.46
C GLY A 20 -0.86 3.18 -18.03
N GLU A 21 -1.32 3.50 -16.82
CA GLU A 21 -1.15 4.80 -16.18
C GLU A 21 -0.63 4.65 -14.74
N THR A 22 -0.04 5.72 -14.20
CA THR A 22 0.27 5.80 -12.77
C THR A 22 -0.80 6.64 -12.10
N GLU A 23 -1.68 5.97 -11.37
CA GLU A 23 -2.78 6.61 -10.64
C GLU A 23 -2.28 7.28 -9.35
N TRP A 24 -1.31 6.67 -8.66
CA TRP A 24 -0.82 7.12 -7.36
C TRP A 24 0.58 6.54 -7.05
N PRO A 25 1.36 7.18 -6.16
CA PRO A 25 2.75 6.79 -5.87
C PRO A 25 2.92 5.58 -4.93
N GLY A 26 1.84 5.09 -4.30
CA GLY A 26 1.88 4.05 -3.28
C GLY A 26 1.36 4.52 -1.92
N PRO A 27 1.05 3.58 -0.99
CA PRO A 27 0.34 3.89 0.23
C PRO A 27 1.30 4.40 1.30
N ALA A 28 0.77 4.88 2.42
CA ALA A 28 1.58 5.07 3.62
C ALA A 28 2.13 3.73 4.13
N LEU A 29 3.25 3.79 4.85
CA LEU A 29 3.79 2.61 5.51
C LEU A 29 2.74 2.04 6.47
N GLY A 30 2.39 0.76 6.27
CA GLY A 30 1.43 0.04 7.10
C GLY A 30 -0.05 0.35 6.84
N GLU A 31 -0.39 1.14 5.81
CA GLU A 31 -1.78 1.55 5.51
C GLU A 31 -2.77 0.38 5.41
N HIS A 32 -2.31 -0.77 4.89
CA HIS A 32 -3.13 -1.97 4.70
C HIS A 32 -2.91 -3.06 5.77
N ASN A 33 -2.13 -2.81 6.83
CA ASN A 33 -1.82 -3.84 7.82
C ASN A 33 -3.08 -4.40 8.49
N ALA A 34 -4.02 -3.54 8.87
CA ALA A 34 -5.27 -3.96 9.52
C ALA A 34 -6.16 -4.76 8.56
N GLU A 35 -6.29 -4.30 7.32
CA GLU A 35 -7.08 -4.97 6.27
C GLU A 35 -6.50 -6.37 6.00
N ILE A 36 -5.22 -6.46 5.64
CA ILE A 36 -4.61 -7.73 5.22
C ILE A 36 -4.48 -8.70 6.39
N LEU A 37 -3.91 -8.27 7.52
CA LEU A 37 -3.69 -9.18 8.64
C LEU A 37 -5.02 -9.55 9.32
N GLY A 38 -5.95 -8.61 9.44
CA GLY A 38 -7.24 -8.83 10.08
C GLY A 38 -8.24 -9.54 9.18
N GLU A 39 -8.65 -8.90 8.09
CA GLU A 39 -9.76 -9.36 7.25
C GLU A 39 -9.38 -10.60 6.43
N TYR A 40 -8.17 -10.62 5.86
CA TYR A 40 -7.75 -11.71 4.97
C TYR A 40 -7.04 -12.84 5.70
N LEU A 41 -6.25 -12.54 6.73
CA LEU A 41 -5.46 -13.54 7.46
C LEU A 41 -6.04 -13.92 8.85
N GLY A 42 -7.11 -13.25 9.29
CA GLY A 42 -7.87 -13.63 10.49
C GLY A 42 -7.22 -13.26 11.82
N TYR A 43 -6.29 -12.30 11.84
CA TYR A 43 -5.70 -11.81 13.09
C TYR A 43 -6.73 -11.01 13.88
N SER A 44 -6.78 -11.22 15.18
CA SER A 44 -7.69 -10.45 16.04
C SER A 44 -7.16 -9.02 16.25
N ASP A 45 -8.04 -8.10 16.65
CA ASP A 45 -7.63 -6.76 17.09
C ASP A 45 -6.58 -6.79 18.21
N ALA A 46 -6.62 -7.82 19.07
CA ALA A 46 -5.65 -8.01 20.13
C ALA A 46 -4.26 -8.40 19.56
N ASP A 47 -4.23 -9.25 18.52
CA ASP A 47 -2.99 -9.62 17.84
C ASP A 47 -2.39 -8.42 17.11
N LEU A 48 -3.19 -7.63 16.40
CA LEU A 48 -2.72 -6.43 15.70
C LEU A 48 -2.12 -5.40 16.68
N LYS A 49 -2.79 -5.17 17.81
CA LYS A 49 -2.27 -4.28 18.87
C LYS A 49 -0.95 -4.79 19.45
N ARG A 50 -0.83 -6.11 19.65
CA ARG A 50 0.41 -6.72 20.14
C ARG A 50 1.54 -6.54 19.12
N LEU A 51 1.30 -6.84 17.84
CA LEU A 51 2.31 -6.68 16.79
C LEU A 51 2.80 -5.23 16.67
N ALA A 52 1.89 -4.25 16.78
CA ALA A 52 2.24 -2.84 16.78
C ALA A 52 3.05 -2.44 18.02
N ALA A 53 2.67 -2.94 19.20
CA ALA A 53 3.42 -2.69 20.45
C ALA A 53 4.81 -3.33 20.43
N ASP A 54 4.96 -4.48 19.77
CA ASP A 54 6.23 -5.19 19.56
C ASP A 54 7.10 -4.53 18.46
N GLY A 55 6.58 -3.53 17.74
CA GLY A 55 7.29 -2.85 16.64
C GLY A 55 7.44 -3.70 15.38
N VAL A 56 6.64 -4.76 15.23
CA VAL A 56 6.64 -5.65 14.05
C VAL A 56 5.89 -5.01 12.88
N ILE A 57 4.84 -4.23 13.17
CA ILE A 57 3.99 -3.53 12.20
C ILE A 57 3.81 -2.07 12.54
#